data_AF-A0A2V8VM87-F1
#
_entry.id   AF-A0A2V8VM87-F1
#
_cell.length_a   1.000
_cell.length_b   1.000
_cell.length_c   1.000
_cell.angle_alpha   90.00
_cell.angle_beta   90.00
_cell.angle_gamma   90.00
#
_symmetry.space_group_name_H-M   'P 1'
#
loop_
_entity.id
_entity.type
_entity.pdbx_description
1 polymer ?
#
loop_
_entity_poly.entity_id
_entity_poly.type
_entity_poly.pdbx_seq_one_letter_code
_entity_poly.pdbx_strand_id
1 'polypeptide(L)'
;MSERGVFQVTFRSLWMTVAIGLLLILLALFAEPLRAQKVQESFKDKFNIAEEAGGVAIATSSDGKYVFVAGRNGVIVSNDYGKTGSWSQTVRMK
;
A
#
# COMPACT_ATOMS: atom_id res chain seq x y z
N MET A 1 -40.10 -32.42 25.53
CA MET A 1 -40.04 -31.66 24.25
C MET A 1 -39.10 -30.45 24.36
N SER A 2 -37.96 -30.55 25.08
CA SER A 2 -37.05 -29.40 25.30
C SER A 2 -35.60 -29.63 24.86
N GLU A 3 -35.10 -30.87 24.80
CA GLU A 3 -33.68 -31.13 24.48
C GLU A 3 -33.30 -30.91 23.01
N ARG A 4 -34.20 -31.23 22.06
CA ARG A 4 -33.94 -31.02 20.62
C ARG A 4 -33.80 -29.55 20.24
N GLY A 5 -34.50 -28.66 20.95
CA GLY A 5 -34.43 -27.20 20.72
C GLY A 5 -33.13 -26.59 21.23
N VAL A 6 -32.68 -27.01 22.42
CA VAL A 6 -31.41 -26.54 23.01
C VAL A 6 -30.21 -26.97 22.16
N PHE A 7 -30.20 -28.22 21.66
CA PHE A 7 -29.12 -28.76 20.84
C PHE A 7 -28.99 -28.05 19.47
N GLN A 8 -30.10 -27.64 18.85
CA GLN A 8 -30.05 -26.92 17.58
C GLN A 8 -29.55 -25.47 17.75
N VAL A 9 -29.83 -24.83 18.89
CA VAL A 9 -29.35 -23.46 19.17
C VAL A 9 -27.84 -23.46 19.44
N THR A 10 -27.33 -24.43 20.21
CA THR A 10 -25.89 -24.57 20.48
C THR A 10 -25.09 -24.94 19.23
N PHE A 11 -25.65 -25.79 18.36
CA PHE A 11 -25.01 -26.13 17.10
C PHE A 11 -24.92 -24.91 16.17
N ARG A 12 -25.99 -24.11 16.05
CA ARG A 12 -26.00 -22.87 15.24
C ARG A 12 -24.99 -21.83 15.74
N SER A 13 -24.82 -21.66 17.06
CA SER A 13 -23.83 -20.70 17.59
C SER A 13 -22.40 -21.15 17.33
N LEU A 14 -22.13 -22.45 17.33
CA LEU A 14 -20.82 -23.01 17.01
C LEU A 14 -20.42 -22.71 15.56
N TRP A 15 -21.32 -22.94 14.61
CA TRP A 15 -21.07 -22.62 13.19
C TRP A 15 -20.87 -21.13 12.94
N MET A 16 -21.65 -20.28 13.60
CA MET A 16 -21.46 -18.83 13.55
C MET A 16 -20.07 -18.42 14.07
N THR A 17 -19.62 -19.01 15.17
CA THR A 17 -18.29 -18.71 15.74
C THR A 17 -17.17 -19.12 14.79
N VAL A 18 -17.29 -20.30 14.16
CA VAL A 18 -16.33 -20.77 13.15
C VAL A 18 -16.33 -19.86 11.92
N ALA A 19 -17.51 -19.45 11.43
CA ALA A 19 -17.62 -18.58 10.27
C ALA A 19 -16.99 -17.20 10.52
N ILE A 20 -17.22 -16.60 11.70
CA ILE A 20 -16.61 -15.33 12.10
C ILE A 20 -15.09 -15.49 12.22
N GLY A 21 -14.62 -16.57 12.84
CA GLY A 21 -13.18 -16.88 12.93
C GLY A 21 -12.52 -17.01 11.56
N LEU A 22 -13.15 -17.74 10.63
CA LEU A 22 -12.68 -17.87 9.26
C LEU A 22 -12.66 -16.53 8.52
N LEU A 23 -13.70 -15.70 8.67
CA LEU A 23 -13.76 -14.38 8.07
C LEU A 23 -12.63 -13.48 8.58
N LEU A 24 -12.33 -13.52 9.87
CA LEU A 24 -11.23 -12.75 10.47
C LEU A 24 -9.86 -13.22 9.98
N ILE A 25 -9.66 -14.54 9.84
CA ILE A 25 -8.44 -15.11 9.27
C ILE A 25 -8.29 -14.68 7.81
N LEU A 26 -9.37 -14.76 7.03
CA LEU A 26 -9.39 -14.33 5.63
C LEU A 26 -9.02 -12.85 5.53
N LEU A 27 -9.65 -11.99 6.33
CA LEU A 27 -9.32 -10.56 6.42
C LEU A 27 -7.86 -10.32 6.80
N ALA A 28 -7.30 -11.09 7.74
CA ALA A 28 -5.90 -10.95 8.12
C ALA A 28 -4.92 -11.41 7.03
N LEU A 29 -5.29 -12.42 6.23
CA LEU A 29 -4.50 -12.90 5.10
C LEU A 29 -4.52 -11.94 3.90
N PHE A 30 -5.63 -11.23 3.69
CA PHE A 30 -5.78 -10.22 2.62
C PHE A 30 -5.53 -8.79 3.08
N ALA A 31 -5.36 -8.55 4.37
CA ALA A 31 -4.83 -7.29 4.86
C ALA A 31 -3.38 -7.21 4.39
N GLU A 32 -3.17 -6.52 3.25
CA GLU A 32 -1.82 -6.09 2.89
C GLU A 32 -1.27 -5.36 4.12
N PRO A 33 -0.12 -5.80 4.65
CA PRO A 33 0.37 -5.23 5.88
C PRO A 33 0.55 -3.73 5.61
N LEU A 34 0.04 -2.90 6.52
CA LEU A 34 0.40 -1.50 6.68
C LEU A 34 1.91 -1.44 7.02
N ARG A 35 2.76 -1.91 6.11
CA ARG A 35 4.21 -1.77 6.19
C ARG A 35 4.42 -0.31 5.92
N ALA A 36 4.46 0.47 7.00
CA ALA A 36 5.11 1.77 6.97
C ALA A 36 6.37 1.61 6.13
N GLN A 37 6.49 2.41 5.07
CA GLN A 37 7.60 2.30 4.13
C GLN A 37 8.89 2.33 4.95
N LYS A 38 9.68 1.25 4.86
CA LYS A 38 10.94 1.14 5.61
C LYS A 38 11.73 2.43 5.38
N VAL A 39 12.14 3.11 6.46
CA VAL A 39 12.99 4.30 6.37
C VAL A 39 14.14 3.98 5.44
N GLN A 40 14.29 4.79 4.40
CA GLN A 40 15.22 4.50 3.35
C GLN A 40 16.59 5.05 3.72
N GLU A 41 17.49 4.16 4.15
CA GLU A 41 18.81 4.54 4.66
C GLU A 41 19.84 4.85 3.55
N SER A 42 19.58 4.42 2.31
CA SER A 42 20.47 4.66 1.16
C SER A 42 19.67 4.96 -0.12
N PHE A 43 20.15 5.96 -0.87
CA PHE A 43 19.61 6.37 -2.17
C PHE A 43 20.55 6.00 -3.34
N LYS A 44 21.73 5.42 -3.06
CA LYS A 44 22.80 5.24 -4.05
C LYS A 44 22.40 4.34 -5.23
N ASP A 45 21.58 3.33 -4.98
CA ASP A 45 21.15 2.37 -6.00
C ASP A 45 19.77 2.68 -6.58
N LYS A 46 19.15 3.81 -6.17
CA LYS A 46 17.83 4.21 -6.66
C LYS A 46 17.96 5.23 -7.77
N PHE A 47 16.95 5.24 -8.63
CA PHE A 47 16.82 6.16 -9.74
C PHE A 47 16.99 7.62 -9.26
N ASN A 48 18.15 8.21 -9.53
CA ASN A 48 18.49 9.53 -9.04
C ASN A 48 18.13 10.60 -10.09
N ILE A 49 17.09 11.38 -9.80
CA ILE A 49 16.66 12.50 -10.66
C ILE A 49 17.23 13.85 -10.23
N ALA A 50 17.72 13.91 -9.00
CA ALA A 50 18.28 15.10 -8.39
C ALA A 50 19.80 15.05 -8.41
N GLU A 51 20.44 16.20 -8.63
CA GLU A 51 21.86 16.35 -8.35
C GLU A 51 22.01 16.90 -6.94
N GLU A 52 23.11 16.58 -6.26
CA GLU A 52 23.34 17.02 -4.87
C GLU A 52 23.29 18.55 -4.70
N ALA A 53 23.69 19.30 -5.74
CA ALA A 53 23.61 20.76 -5.79
C ALA A 53 22.41 21.29 -6.60
N GLY A 54 21.55 20.40 -7.13
CA GLY A 54 20.43 20.74 -7.99
C GLY A 54 19.13 20.93 -7.21
N GLY A 55 18.34 21.92 -7.59
CA GLY A 55 16.98 22.08 -7.07
C GLY A 55 16.08 20.91 -7.46
N VAL A 56 15.14 20.58 -6.58
CA VAL A 56 14.09 19.58 -6.84
C VAL A 56 12.73 20.25 -6.66
N ALA A 57 11.81 19.98 -7.58
CA ALA A 57 10.42 20.39 -7.47
C ALA A 57 9.52 19.16 -7.32
N ILE A 58 8.52 19.27 -6.45
CA ILE A 58 7.54 18.22 -6.20
C ILE A 58 6.16 18.81 -6.38
N ALA A 59 5.30 18.09 -7.11
CA ALA A 59 3.91 18.47 -7.31
C ALA A 59 3.00 17.24 -7.28
N THR A 60 1.73 17.45 -6.98
CA THR A 60 0.69 16.41 -7.00
C THR A 60 -0.35 16.77 -8.05
N SER A 61 -0.91 15.77 -8.72
CA SER A 61 -2.06 15.99 -9.62
C SER A 61 -3.26 16.57 -8.87
N SER A 62 -4.13 17.28 -9.58
CA SER A 62 -5.33 17.89 -8.98
C SER A 62 -6.29 16.89 -8.34
N ASP A 63 -6.27 15.63 -8.81
CA ASP A 63 -7.07 14.53 -8.26
C ASP A 63 -6.31 13.70 -7.21
N GLY A 64 -5.09 14.10 -6.85
CA GLY A 64 -4.26 13.43 -5.84
C GLY A 64 -3.62 12.12 -6.28
N LYS A 65 -3.97 11.57 -7.44
CA LYS A 65 -3.54 10.21 -7.83
C LYS A 65 -2.07 10.09 -8.17
N TYR A 66 -1.42 11.18 -8.56
CA TYR A 66 -0.04 11.16 -9.04
C TYR A 66 0.83 12.16 -8.30
N VAL A 67 2.04 11.73 -7.95
CA VAL A 67 3.11 12.58 -7.43
C VAL A 67 4.21 12.68 -8.46
N PHE A 68 4.58 13.90 -8.82
CA PHE A 68 5.65 14.20 -9.77
C PHE A 68 6.86 14.76 -9.04
N VAL A 69 8.04 14.32 -9.46
CA VAL A 69 9.33 14.88 -9.01
C VAL A 69 10.13 15.28 -10.24
N ALA A 70 10.49 16.56 -10.30
CA ALA A 70 11.31 17.13 -11.35
C ALA A 70 12.68 17.53 -10.80
N GLY A 71 13.73 17.14 -11.51
CA GLY A 71 15.12 17.50 -11.21
C GLY A 71 15.95 17.57 -12.49
N ARG A 72 17.27 17.72 -12.35
CA ARG A 72 18.19 17.91 -13.48
C ARG A 72 18.06 16.84 -14.57
N ASN A 73 17.85 15.58 -14.17
CA ASN A 73 17.83 14.45 -15.10
C ASN A 73 16.45 14.21 -15.74
N GLY A 74 15.43 14.98 -15.35
CA GLY A 74 14.08 14.92 -15.91
C GLY A 74 13.00 14.80 -14.85
N VAL A 75 11.91 14.13 -15.22
CA VAL A 75 10.68 14.04 -14.41
C VAL A 75 10.29 12.58 -14.23
N ILE A 76 10.04 12.19 -12.99
CA ILE A 76 9.40 10.91 -12.63
C ILE A 76 8.03 11.14 -12.04
N VAL A 77 7.19 10.12 -12.18
CA VAL A 77 5.85 10.06 -11.60
C VAL A 77 5.70 8.78 -10.78
N SER A 78 4.99 8.87 -9.66
CA SER A 78 4.48 7.74 -8.90
C SER A 78 2.97 7.88 -8.78
N ASN A 79 2.26 6.76 -8.90
CA ASN A 79 0.82 6.64 -8.64
C ASN A 79 0.51 6.03 -7.27
N ASP A 80 1.55 5.81 -6.45
CA ASP A 80 1.48 5.18 -5.13
C ASP A 80 2.40 5.93 -4.15
N TYR A 81 2.33 7.27 -4.22
CA TYR A 81 2.96 8.21 -3.29
C TYR A 81 4.44 7.94 -2.96
N GLY A 82 5.22 7.47 -3.94
CA GLY A 82 6.64 7.22 -3.79
C GLY A 82 7.03 5.89 -3.14
N LYS A 83 6.10 4.92 -3.09
CA LYS A 83 6.42 3.52 -2.76
C LYS A 83 7.58 3.04 -3.62
N THR A 84 8.52 2.32 -3.01
CA THR A 84 9.69 1.81 -3.73
C THR A 84 9.25 0.94 -4.90
N GLY A 85 9.76 1.23 -6.10
CA GLY A 85 9.39 0.54 -7.34
C GLY A 85 8.17 1.10 -8.07
N SER A 86 7.44 2.06 -7.49
CA SER A 86 6.28 2.71 -8.16
C SER A 86 6.66 3.87 -9.09
N TRP A 87 7.94 4.25 -9.14
CA TRP A 87 8.42 5.37 -9.93
C TRP A 87 8.61 4.98 -11.38
N SER A 88 8.09 5.81 -12.29
CA SER A 88 8.31 5.70 -13.73
C SER A 88 8.83 7.03 -14.28
N GLN A 89 9.76 6.98 -15.22
CA GLN A 89 10.29 8.18 -15.86
C GLN A 89 9.36 8.64 -16.98
N THR A 90 8.87 9.88 -16.88
CA THR A 90 7.97 10.48 -17.88
C THR A 90 8.71 11.39 -18.84
N VAL A 91 9.71 12.12 -18.35
CA VAL A 91 10.54 13.02 -19.17
C VAL A 91 12.01 12.73 -18.92
N ARG A 92 12.80 12.62 -19.99
CA ARG A 92 14.25 12.50 -19.93
C ARG A 92 14.89 13.75 -20.48
N MET A 93 15.72 14.40 -19.66
CA MET A 93 16.55 15.51 -20.13
C MET A 93 17.79 14.93 -20.83
N LYS A 94 18.24 15.62 -21.87
CA LYS A 94 19.44 15.26 -22.65
C LYS A 94 20.70 15.73 -21.94
#